data_AF-A0AAU5YGF8-F1
#
_entry.id   AF-A0AAU5YGF8-F1
#
_cell.length_a   1.000
_cell.length_b   1.000
_cell.length_c   1.000
_cell.angle_alpha   90.00
_cell.angle_beta   90.00
_cell.angle_gamma   90.00
#
_symmetry.space_group_name_H-M   'P 1'
#
loop_
_entity.id
_entity.type
_entity.pdbx_description
1 polymer ?
#
loop_
_entity_poly.entity_id
_entity_poly.type
_entity_poly.pdbx_seq_one_letter_code
_entity_poly.pdbx_strand_id
1 'polypeptide(L)'
;MTDATPPLRQRFGAVVLAAAERAGYTGHGRNAKFARATGMTESSVSRMFNGQAIPDPGFFEPIADAAGIHPTVLFVESGLMSRESLQSLSETDRSQVGSALTPEEAADGLGIQGDVDREFFYATVERLKRYEAEDAERRASRGGTAAQM
;
A
#
# COMPACT_ATOMS: atom_id res chain seq x y z
N MET A 1 13.27 -5.91 29.61
CA MET A 1 11.82 -5.81 29.40
C MET A 1 11.58 -6.09 27.94
N THR A 2 11.01 -7.24 27.60
CA THR A 2 10.67 -7.60 26.22
C THR A 2 9.60 -6.62 25.74
N ASP A 3 9.95 -5.78 24.78
CA ASP A 3 9.03 -4.90 24.09
C ASP A 3 8.16 -5.77 23.17
N ALA A 4 7.13 -6.37 23.76
CA ALA A 4 6.21 -7.23 23.05
C ALA A 4 5.29 -6.35 22.21
N THR A 5 5.38 -6.48 20.88
CA THR A 5 4.50 -5.80 19.93
C THR A 5 3.04 -5.89 20.39
N PRO A 6 2.35 -4.75 20.56
CA PRO A 6 0.96 -4.77 21.00
C PRO A 6 0.08 -5.62 20.08
N PRO A 7 -0.92 -6.35 20.61
CA PRO A 7 -1.88 -7.10 19.81
C PRO A 7 -2.54 -6.22 18.74
N LEU A 8 -2.85 -6.80 17.59
CA LEU A 8 -3.47 -6.13 16.44
C LEU A 8 -4.67 -5.25 16.82
N ARG A 9 -5.57 -5.76 17.67
CA ARG A 9 -6.74 -5.01 18.17
C ARG A 9 -6.37 -3.70 18.89
N GLN A 10 -5.26 -3.70 19.65
CA GLN A 10 -4.79 -2.50 20.35
C GLN A 10 -4.19 -1.50 19.38
N ARG A 11 -3.42 -1.98 18.40
CA ARG A 11 -2.86 -1.13 17.34
C ARG A 11 -3.97 -0.50 16.50
N PHE A 12 -4.96 -1.29 16.08
CA PHE A 12 -6.13 -0.81 15.35
C PHE A 12 -6.87 0.26 16.13
N GLY A 13 -7.23 -0.02 17.39
CA GLY A 13 -7.89 0.94 18.27
C GLY A 13 -7.10 2.24 18.43
N ALA A 14 -5.79 2.17 18.63
CA ALA A 14 -4.92 3.33 18.78
C ALA A 14 -4.86 4.19 17.52
N VAL A 15 -4.71 3.58 16.33
CA VAL A 15 -4.69 4.28 15.04
C VAL A 15 -6.00 5.02 14.80
N VAL A 16 -7.12 4.32 14.98
CA VAL A 16 -8.46 4.91 14.79
C VAL A 16 -8.73 6.00 15.81
N LEU A 17 -8.39 5.79 17.08
CA LEU A 17 -8.61 6.78 18.14
C LEU A 17 -7.82 8.07 17.87
N ALA A 18 -6.54 7.95 17.56
CA ALA A 18 -5.70 9.11 17.26
C ALA A 18 -6.20 9.88 16.03
N ALA A 19 -6.71 9.16 15.02
CA ALA A 19 -7.33 9.77 13.84
C ALA A 19 -8.65 10.48 14.17
N ALA A 20 -9.53 9.81 14.92
CA ALA A 20 -10.81 10.38 15.36
C ALA A 20 -10.60 11.64 16.20
N GLU A 21 -9.59 11.67 17.09
CA GLU A 21 -9.26 12.86 17.87
C GLU A 21 -8.81 14.03 16.98
N ARG A 22 -7.98 13.78 15.96
CA ARG A 22 -7.61 14.80 14.94
C ARG A 22 -8.81 15.29 14.13
N ALA A 23 -9.77 14.42 13.87
CA ALA A 23 -11.03 14.76 13.20
C ALA A 23 -12.06 15.45 14.13
N GLY A 24 -11.71 15.72 15.39
CA GLY A 24 -12.56 16.46 16.33
C GLY A 24 -13.57 15.61 17.10
N TYR A 25 -13.36 14.29 17.19
CA TYR A 25 -14.09 13.40 18.10
C TYR A 25 -13.39 13.38 19.47
N THR A 26 -13.50 14.48 20.20
CA THR A 26 -12.87 14.68 21.52
C THR A 26 -13.93 14.94 22.60
N GLY A 27 -13.52 14.83 23.86
CA GLY A 27 -14.37 15.17 25.00
C GLY A 27 -15.52 14.18 25.28
N HIS A 28 -16.46 14.65 26.10
CA HIS A 28 -17.62 13.87 26.51
C HIS A 28 -18.56 13.61 25.32
N GLY A 29 -19.05 12.37 25.18
CA GLY A 29 -19.93 11.98 24.08
C GLY A 29 -19.22 11.69 22.75
N ARG A 30 -17.88 11.69 22.70
CA ARG A 30 -17.13 11.35 21.47
C ARG A 30 -17.51 9.99 20.88
N ASN A 31 -17.73 8.99 21.74
CA ASN A 31 -18.09 7.63 21.31
C ASN A 31 -19.48 7.63 20.67
N ALA A 32 -20.47 8.30 21.29
CA ALA A 32 -21.81 8.46 20.72
C ALA A 32 -21.79 9.21 19.38
N LYS A 33 -20.98 10.28 19.26
CA LYS A 33 -20.83 11.03 18.00
C LYS A 33 -20.20 10.16 16.91
N PHE A 34 -19.14 9.43 17.23
CA PHE A 34 -18.46 8.55 16.28
C PHE A 34 -19.35 7.38 15.87
N ALA A 35 -20.09 6.78 16.81
CA ALA A 35 -21.06 5.71 16.56
C ALA A 35 -22.13 6.13 15.54
N ARG A 36 -22.66 7.36 15.64
CA ARG A 36 -23.61 7.90 14.66
C ARG A 36 -22.99 8.06 13.27
N ALA A 37 -21.72 8.47 13.20
CA ALA A 37 -21.03 8.67 11.93
C ALA A 37 -20.72 7.34 11.22
N THR A 38 -20.42 6.28 11.98
CA THR A 38 -20.05 4.97 11.42
C THR A 38 -21.19 3.96 11.31
N GLY A 39 -22.36 4.28 11.88
CA GLY A 39 -23.48 3.33 12.00
C GLY A 39 -23.24 2.22 13.04
N MET A 40 -22.19 2.32 13.85
CA MET A 40 -21.89 1.37 14.93
C MET A 40 -22.69 1.69 16.19
N THR A 41 -22.71 0.75 17.14
CA THR A 41 -23.18 1.03 18.50
C THR A 41 -22.08 1.71 19.33
N GLU A 42 -22.46 2.55 20.29
CA GLU A 42 -21.50 3.21 21.18
C GLU A 42 -20.64 2.22 21.98
N SER A 43 -21.22 1.08 22.38
CA SER A 43 -20.48 -0.01 23.02
C SER A 43 -19.42 -0.63 22.11
N SER A 44 -19.74 -0.84 20.82
CA SER A 44 -18.76 -1.34 19.85
C SER A 44 -17.64 -0.32 19.58
N VAL A 45 -17.97 0.97 19.49
CA VAL A 45 -16.96 2.04 19.38
C VAL A 45 -16.05 2.07 20.61
N SER A 46 -16.62 1.97 21.82
CA SER A 46 -15.86 1.93 23.06
C SER A 46 -14.89 0.75 23.11
N ARG A 47 -15.36 -0.47 22.79
CA ARG A 47 -14.51 -1.67 22.72
C ARG A 47 -13.40 -1.52 21.69
N MET A 48 -13.69 -0.93 20.53
CA MET A 48 -12.70 -0.67 19.49
C MET A 48 -11.64 0.35 19.94
N PHE A 49 -12.04 1.51 20.45
CA PHE A 49 -11.09 2.55 20.91
C PHE A 49 -10.21 2.06 22.07
N ASN A 50 -10.74 1.21 22.94
CA ASN A 50 -9.99 0.58 24.03
C ASN A 50 -9.13 -0.62 23.56
N GLY A 51 -9.10 -0.92 22.26
CA GLY A 51 -8.31 -2.01 21.72
C GLY A 51 -8.77 -3.41 22.14
N GLN A 52 -10.05 -3.55 22.51
CA GLN A 52 -10.65 -4.80 22.97
C GLN A 52 -11.23 -5.63 21.82
N ALA A 53 -11.65 -4.99 20.73
CA ALA A 53 -12.22 -5.66 19.56
C ALA A 53 -11.82 -4.95 18.26
N ILE A 54 -11.71 -5.75 17.19
CA ILE A 54 -11.68 -5.25 15.81
C ILE A 54 -13.12 -5.38 15.29
N PRO A 55 -13.70 -4.32 14.73
CA PRO A 55 -15.04 -4.38 14.15
C PRO A 55 -15.06 -5.26 12.89
N ASP A 56 -16.27 -5.61 12.44
CA ASP A 56 -16.44 -6.32 11.17
C ASP A 56 -15.88 -5.49 9.99
N PRO A 57 -15.29 -6.13 8.95
CA PRO A 57 -14.75 -5.43 7.78
C PRO A 57 -15.73 -4.47 7.11
N GLY A 58 -17.05 -4.73 7.17
CA GLY A 58 -18.07 -3.82 6.65
C GLY A 58 -18.09 -2.43 7.31
N PHE A 59 -17.45 -2.26 8.46
CA PHE A 59 -17.30 -0.96 9.12
C PHE A 59 -15.97 -0.25 8.81
N PHE A 60 -15.03 -0.88 8.09
CA PHE A 60 -13.70 -0.29 7.88
C PHE A 60 -13.74 1.00 7.07
N GLU A 61 -14.53 1.04 5.99
CA GLU A 61 -14.72 2.24 5.18
C GLU A 61 -15.47 3.34 5.97
N PRO A 62 -16.63 3.08 6.62
CA PRO A 62 -17.27 4.06 7.49
C PRO A 62 -16.37 4.62 8.60
N ILE A 63 -15.51 3.79 9.19
CA ILE A 63 -14.54 4.22 10.20
C ILE A 63 -13.46 5.12 9.59
N ALA A 64 -12.93 4.74 8.43
CA ALA A 64 -11.91 5.50 7.70
C ALA A 64 -12.42 6.89 7.32
N ASP A 65 -13.64 6.95 6.78
CA ASP A 65 -14.32 8.20 6.42
C ASP A 65 -14.59 9.07 7.64
N ALA A 66 -15.18 8.49 8.69
CA ALA A 66 -15.49 9.24 9.91
C ALA A 66 -14.22 9.77 10.60
N ALA A 67 -13.12 9.01 10.58
CA ALA A 67 -11.85 9.40 11.18
C ALA A 67 -10.96 10.25 10.25
N GLY A 68 -11.37 10.50 9.01
CA GLY A 68 -10.62 11.29 8.03
C GLY A 68 -9.28 10.67 7.65
N ILE A 69 -9.20 9.34 7.57
CA ILE A 69 -7.98 8.60 7.19
C ILE A 69 -8.23 7.76 5.95
N HIS A 70 -7.23 7.70 5.07
CA HIS A 70 -7.31 6.83 3.90
C HIS A 70 -7.32 5.34 4.35
N PRO A 71 -8.17 4.46 3.78
CA PRO A 71 -8.25 3.05 4.18
C PRO A 71 -6.91 2.32 4.14
N THR A 72 -6.08 2.59 3.13
CA THR A 72 -4.71 2.06 3.03
C THR A 72 -3.85 2.42 4.24
N VAL A 73 -3.93 3.66 4.72
CA VAL A 73 -3.18 4.11 5.91
C VAL A 73 -3.69 3.38 7.15
N LEU A 74 -5.01 3.25 7.29
CA LEU A 74 -5.61 2.47 8.37
C LEU A 74 -5.08 1.03 8.39
N PHE A 75 -5.07 0.35 7.24
CA PHE A 75 -4.65 -1.05 7.16
C PHE A 75 -3.17 -1.26 7.46
N VAL A 76 -2.29 -0.38 6.94
CA VAL A 76 -0.85 -0.47 7.19
C VAL A 76 -0.51 -0.16 8.64
N GLU A 77 -0.97 0.99 9.14
CA GLU A 77 -0.56 1.49 10.45
C GLU A 77 -1.13 0.59 11.56
N SER A 78 -2.36 0.10 11.40
CA SER A 78 -2.94 -0.88 12.33
C SER A 78 -2.23 -2.24 12.26
N GLY A 79 -1.59 -2.57 11.14
CA GLY A 79 -0.96 -3.87 10.90
C GLY A 79 -1.93 -4.94 10.40
N LEU A 80 -3.11 -4.53 9.90
CA LEU A 80 -4.02 -5.41 9.17
C LEU A 80 -3.42 -5.87 7.84
N MET A 81 -2.57 -5.04 7.23
CA MET A 81 -1.79 -5.39 6.05
C MET A 81 -0.36 -4.89 6.20
N SER A 82 0.59 -5.59 5.57
CA SER A 82 1.94 -5.07 5.42
C SER A 82 2.01 -4.11 4.23
N ARG A 83 3.02 -3.23 4.18
CA ARG A 83 3.20 -2.32 3.04
C ARG A 83 3.50 -3.12 1.76
N GLU A 84 4.21 -4.23 1.90
CA GLU A 84 4.57 -5.14 0.81
C GLU A 84 3.31 -5.80 0.21
N SER A 85 2.37 -6.27 1.03
CA SER A 85 1.08 -6.80 0.56
C SER A 85 0.22 -5.79 -0.19
N LEU A 86 0.35 -4.50 0.11
CA LEU A 86 -0.35 -3.44 -0.62
C LEU A 86 0.36 -3.06 -1.92
N GLN A 87 1.69 -3.12 -1.94
CA GLN A 87 2.46 -2.93 -3.17
C GLN A 87 2.16 -4.02 -4.20
N SER A 88 1.91 -5.26 -3.77
CA SER A 88 1.45 -6.34 -4.67
C SER A 88 0.02 -6.18 -5.19
N LEU A 89 -0.79 -5.28 -4.59
CA LEU A 89 -2.17 -5.00 -5.00
C LEU A 89 -2.32 -3.72 -5.81
N SER A 90 -1.27 -2.89 -5.91
CA SER A 90 -1.26 -1.71 -6.76
C SER A 90 -1.08 -2.13 -8.21
N GLU A 91 -1.85 -1.54 -9.14
CA GLU A 91 -1.70 -1.69 -10.60
C GLU A 91 -0.28 -1.36 -11.11
N THR A 92 0.58 -0.80 -10.25
CA THR A 92 2.01 -0.57 -10.49
C THR A 92 2.87 -1.66 -9.87
N ASP A 93 2.45 -2.91 -9.97
CA ASP A 93 3.29 -4.04 -9.62
C ASP A 93 4.53 -3.99 -10.53
N ARG A 94 5.69 -3.69 -9.94
CA ARG A 94 6.98 -3.78 -10.66
C ARG A 94 7.28 -5.23 -11.07
N SER A 95 6.53 -6.22 -10.56
CA SER A 95 6.56 -7.60 -11.05
C SER A 95 5.70 -7.81 -12.33
N GLN A 96 4.74 -6.93 -12.60
CA GLN A 96 3.99 -6.88 -13.87
C GLN A 96 4.76 -6.12 -14.96
N VAL A 97 5.61 -5.16 -14.58
CA VAL A 97 6.62 -4.56 -15.48
C VAL A 97 7.75 -5.58 -15.71
N GLY A 98 7.47 -6.63 -16.47
CA GLY A 98 8.47 -7.67 -16.73
C GLY A 98 8.00 -8.91 -17.46
N SER A 99 6.70 -9.14 -17.69
CA SER A 99 6.24 -10.39 -18.32
C SER A 99 5.36 -10.24 -19.55
N ALA A 100 4.75 -9.07 -19.81
CA ALA A 100 3.89 -8.90 -20.99
C ALA A 100 3.83 -7.49 -21.61
N LEU A 101 4.35 -6.43 -20.96
CA LEU A 101 4.19 -5.07 -21.47
C LEU A 101 5.09 -4.82 -22.68
N THR A 102 4.47 -4.67 -23.85
CA THR A 102 5.16 -4.30 -25.08
C THR A 102 5.48 -2.80 -25.13
N PRO A 103 6.55 -2.38 -25.83
CA PRO A 103 6.81 -0.97 -26.08
C PRO A 103 5.60 -0.23 -26.68
N GLU A 104 4.80 -0.91 -27.50
CA GLU A 104 3.59 -0.40 -28.12
C GLU A 104 2.51 -0.07 -27.09
N GLU A 105 2.20 -1.01 -26.20
CA GLU A 105 1.23 -0.80 -25.11
C GLU A 105 1.70 0.27 -24.12
N ALA A 106 3.01 0.36 -23.88
CA ALA A 106 3.58 1.42 -23.06
C ALA A 106 3.42 2.80 -23.72
N ALA A 107 3.63 2.90 -25.03
CA ALA A 107 3.42 4.15 -25.77
C ALA A 107 1.95 4.60 -25.72
N ASP A 108 1.01 3.66 -25.82
CA ASP A 108 -0.42 3.93 -25.70
C ASP A 108 -0.79 4.43 -24.29
N GLY A 109 -0.29 3.76 -23.25
CA GLY A 109 -0.52 4.19 -21.86
C GLY A 109 0.08 5.55 -21.52
N LEU A 110 1.15 5.96 -22.21
CA LEU A 110 1.81 7.26 -22.05
C LEU A 110 1.22 8.36 -22.93
N GLY A 111 0.23 8.05 -23.78
CA GLY A 111 -0.39 9.01 -24.69
C GLY A 111 0.51 9.43 -25.86
N ILE A 112 1.49 8.60 -26.24
CA ILE A 112 2.40 8.86 -27.36
C ILE A 112 1.73 8.36 -28.64
N GLN A 113 1.11 9.27 -29.38
CA GLN A 113 0.32 8.95 -30.58
C GLN A 113 1.01 9.28 -31.91
N GLY A 114 2.04 10.14 -31.92
CA GLY A 114 2.74 10.53 -33.14
C GLY A 114 3.65 9.42 -33.68
N ASP A 115 3.62 9.17 -34.98
CA ASP A 115 4.40 8.08 -35.61
C ASP A 115 5.91 8.21 -35.36
N VAL A 116 6.44 9.43 -35.49
CA VAL A 116 7.86 9.75 -35.25
C VAL A 116 8.22 9.58 -33.77
N ASP A 117 7.33 10.03 -32.87
CA ASP A 117 7.56 9.94 -31.42
C ASP A 117 7.51 8.48 -30.94
N ARG A 118 6.62 7.68 -31.54
CA ARG A 118 6.53 6.23 -31.29
C ARG A 118 7.78 5.50 -31.76
N GLU A 119 8.28 5.80 -32.97
CA GLU A 119 9.51 5.19 -33.47
C GLU A 119 10.72 5.52 -32.58
N PHE A 120 10.83 6.78 -32.14
CA PHE A 120 11.87 7.21 -31.21
C PHE A 120 11.76 6.49 -29.85
N PHE A 121 10.54 6.35 -29.34
CA PHE A 121 10.28 5.62 -28.09
C PHE A 121 10.70 4.15 -28.20
N TYR A 122 10.29 3.45 -29.26
CA TYR A 122 10.65 2.04 -29.48
C TYR A 122 12.15 1.85 -29.61
N ALA A 123 12.82 2.68 -30.41
CA ALA A 123 14.27 2.61 -30.58
C ALA A 123 15.02 2.83 -29.26
N THR A 124 14.52 3.72 -28.41
CA THR A 124 15.10 4.00 -27.09
C THR A 124 14.93 2.82 -26.14
N VAL A 125 13.73 2.25 -26.06
CA VAL A 125 13.43 1.09 -25.22
C VAL A 125 14.28 -0.12 -25.65
N GLU A 126 14.37 -0.41 -26.95
CA GLU A 126 15.19 -1.52 -27.45
C GLU A 126 16.69 -1.32 -27.18
N ARG A 127 17.18 -0.08 -27.27
CA ARG A 127 18.56 0.24 -26.91
C ARG A 127 18.83 0.01 -25.42
N LEU A 128 17.90 0.38 -24.54
CA LEU A 128 18.02 0.17 -23.09
C LEU A 128 18.03 -1.32 -22.75
N LYS A 129 17.12 -2.11 -23.32
CA LYS A 129 17.08 -3.57 -23.14
C LYS A 129 18.41 -4.23 -23.52
N ARG A 130 19.02 -3.79 -24.62
CA ARG A 130 20.33 -4.31 -25.06
C ARG A 130 21.44 -4.02 -24.05
N TYR A 131 21.50 -2.80 -23.52
CA TYR A 131 22.50 -2.45 -22.50
C TYR A 131 22.31 -3.25 -21.20
N GLU A 132 21.07 -3.48 -20.78
CA GLU A 132 20.82 -4.31 -19.59
C GLU A 132 21.20 -5.78 -19.80
N ALA A 133 20.93 -6.34 -20.99
CA ALA A 133 21.35 -7.69 -21.33
C ALA A 133 22.88 -7.85 -21.33
N GLU A 134 23.60 -6.90 -21.95
CA GLU A 134 25.07 -6.88 -21.95
C GLU A 134 25.65 -6.75 -20.53
N ASP A 135 25.04 -5.94 -19.67
CA ASP A 135 25.49 -5.78 -18.28
C ASP A 135 25.18 -7.02 -17.41
N ALA A 136 24.06 -7.69 -17.66
CA ALA A 136 23.74 -8.96 -17.01
C ALA A 136 24.75 -10.06 -17.38
N GLU A 137 25.13 -10.15 -18.66
CA GLU A 137 26.16 -11.08 -19.13
C GLU A 137 27.54 -10.81 -18.52
N ARG A 138 27.94 -9.53 -18.41
CA ARG A 138 29.20 -9.13 -17.76
C ARG A 138 29.23 -9.49 -16.26
N ARG A 139 28.10 -9.33 -15.55
CA ARG A 139 27.97 -9.70 -14.14
C ARG A 139 28.04 -11.23 -13.97
N ALA A 140 27.38 -11.99 -14.85
CA ALA A 140 27.44 -13.45 -14.84
C ALA A 140 28.86 -13.98 -15.13
N SER A 141 29.59 -13.35 -16.06
CA SER A 141 30.98 -13.71 -16.40
C SER A 141 31.97 -13.43 -15.26
N ARG A 142 31.80 -12.34 -14.49
CA ARG A 142 32.65 -12.01 -13.32
C ARG A 142 32.40 -12.91 -12.10
N GLY A 143 31.21 -13.52 -11.97
CA GLY A 143 30.89 -14.44 -10.88
C GLY A 143 31.55 -15.82 -11.02
N GLY A 144 32.04 -16.18 -12.20
CA GLY A 144 32.58 -17.51 -12.50
C GLY A 144 34.02 -17.77 -12.02
N THR A 145 34.79 -16.74 -11.67
CA THR A 145 36.22 -16.91 -11.31
C THR A 145 36.49 -16.99 -9.80
N ALA A 146 35.47 -16.92 -8.94
CA ALA A 146 35.65 -16.91 -7.48
C ALA A 146 35.48 -18.29 -6.81
N ALA A 147 35.21 -19.35 -7.55
CA ALA A 147 34.95 -20.70 -7.02
C ALA A 147 35.94 -21.74 -7.55
N GLN A 148 37.25 -21.52 -7.36
CA GLN A 148 38.28 -22.54 -7.55
C GLN A 148 39.58 -22.12 -6.85
N MET A 149 39.64 -22.31 -5.52
CA MET A 149 40.88 -22.54 -4.76
C MET A 149 40.55 -23.25 -3.44
#